data_AF-A0ABD6CU35-F1
#
_entry.id   AF-A0ABD6CU35-F1
#
_cell.length_a   1.000
_cell.length_b   1.000
_cell.length_c   1.000
_cell.angle_alpha   90.00
_cell.angle_beta   90.00
_cell.angle_gamma   90.00
#
_symmetry.space_group_name_H-M   'P 1'
#
loop_
_entity.id
_entity.type
_entity.pdbx_description
1 polymer ?
#
loop_
_entity_poly.entity_id
_entity_poly.type
_entity_poly.pdbx_seq_one_letter_code
_entity_poly.pdbx_strand_id
1 'polypeptide(L)'
;MDPQSRNAADQHVLAAYERSEDRTLELEIARAFERLGVDVMDRDTPFHEFVNVDALRSLHRESQATPIQTAFVLYGYRVTVTADRVRIDDPADTE
;
A
#
# COMPACT_ATOMS: atom_id res chain seq x y z
N MET A 1 -10.55 14.02 -34.58
CA MET A 1 -10.39 15.10 -33.59
C MET A 1 -11.33 14.72 -32.49
N ASP A 2 -10.80 13.98 -31.52
CA ASP A 2 -11.57 13.22 -30.54
C ASP A 2 -11.19 13.78 -29.17
N PRO A 3 -12.01 14.66 -28.58
CA PRO A 3 -11.76 15.21 -27.27
C PRO A 3 -12.79 14.63 -26.30
N GLN A 4 -12.62 13.39 -25.81
CA GLN A 4 -13.27 12.91 -24.58
C GLN A 4 -12.89 11.47 -24.24
N SER A 5 -11.79 11.31 -23.52
CA SER A 5 -11.72 10.43 -22.34
C SER A 5 -10.37 10.67 -21.69
N ARG A 6 -10.30 11.75 -20.91
CA ARG A 6 -9.35 11.85 -19.80
C ARG A 6 -9.51 10.56 -18.98
N ASN A 7 -8.50 9.70 -19.03
CA ASN A 7 -8.44 8.45 -18.30
C ASN A 7 -8.62 8.72 -16.79
N ALA A 8 -9.85 8.61 -16.30
CA ALA A 8 -10.17 8.66 -14.87
C ALA A 8 -9.83 7.35 -14.14
N ALA A 9 -8.87 6.57 -14.65
CA ALA A 9 -8.60 5.21 -14.19
C ALA A 9 -7.12 4.83 -14.15
N ASP A 10 -6.20 5.77 -14.39
CA ASP A 10 -4.77 5.51 -14.27
C ASP A 10 -4.28 5.95 -12.88
N GLN A 11 -4.74 5.24 -11.84
CA GLN A 11 -3.91 5.17 -10.64
C GLN A 11 -2.64 4.44 -11.05
N HIS A 12 -1.60 5.20 -11.39
CA HIS A 12 -0.37 4.66 -11.91
C HIS A 12 0.28 3.85 -10.78
N VAL A 13 0.28 2.53 -10.94
CA VAL A 13 0.84 1.62 -9.94
C VAL A 13 2.36 1.79 -9.97
N LEU A 14 2.91 2.37 -8.92
CA LEU A 14 4.34 2.61 -8.80
C LEU A 14 5.08 1.33 -8.39
N ALA A 15 4.49 0.56 -7.47
CA ALA A 15 5.03 -0.73 -7.04
C ALA A 15 3.93 -1.70 -6.65
N ALA A 16 4.12 -2.98 -6.93
CA ALA A 16 3.31 -4.06 -6.39
C ALA A 16 4.22 -5.20 -5.92
N TYR A 17 3.88 -5.77 -4.78
CA TYR A 17 4.62 -6.83 -4.12
C TYR A 17 3.67 -7.87 -3.55
N GLU A 18 3.95 -9.14 -3.85
CA GLU A 18 3.25 -10.26 -3.20
C GLU A 18 3.73 -10.39 -1.77
N ARG A 19 2.78 -10.52 -0.85
CA ARG A 19 3.04 -10.73 0.57
C ARG A 19 3.48 -12.16 0.80
N SER A 20 4.61 -12.32 1.49
CA SER A 20 4.99 -13.62 2.05
C SER A 20 4.38 -13.81 3.43
N GLU A 21 3.77 -14.97 3.69
CA GLU A 21 3.21 -15.32 5.02
C GLU A 21 4.29 -15.40 6.12
N ASP A 22 5.54 -15.66 5.72
CA ASP A 22 6.71 -15.72 6.61
C ASP A 22 7.20 -14.35 7.10
N ARG A 23 6.73 -13.24 6.51
CA ARG A 23 7.25 -11.89 6.76
C ARG A 23 6.20 -10.98 7.38
N THR A 24 6.68 -10.04 8.19
CA THR A 24 5.81 -9.01 8.78
C THR A 24 5.31 -8.06 7.70
N LEU A 25 4.07 -7.58 7.85
CA LEU A 25 3.48 -6.62 6.91
C LEU A 25 4.34 -5.35 6.75
N GLU A 26 4.96 -4.89 7.85
CA GLU A 26 5.88 -3.76 7.84
C GLU A 26 7.06 -3.97 6.88
N LEU A 27 7.69 -5.15 6.92
CA LEU A 27 8.83 -5.45 6.05
C LEU A 27 8.42 -5.53 4.58
N GLU A 28 7.21 -6.02 4.30
CA GLU A 28 6.68 -6.11 2.93
C GLU A 28 6.37 -4.72 2.36
N ILE A 29 5.81 -3.83 3.19
CA ILE A 29 5.61 -2.43 2.82
C ILE A 29 6.96 -1.74 2.63
N ALA A 30 7.93 -1.97 3.53
CA ALA A 30 9.26 -1.39 3.41
C ALA A 30 9.94 -1.76 2.09
N ARG A 31 9.89 -3.03 1.69
CA ARG A 31 10.41 -3.48 0.39
C ARG A 31 9.66 -2.88 -0.80
N ALA A 32 8.36 -2.64 -0.65
CA ALA A 32 7.57 -1.98 -1.68
C ALA A 32 8.06 -0.55 -1.92
N PHE A 33 8.35 0.19 -0.85
CA PHE A 33 8.92 1.53 -0.91
C PHE A 33 10.40 1.55 -1.31
N GLU A 34 11.18 0.55 -0.93
CA GLU A 34 12.59 0.42 -1.33
C GLU A 34 12.73 0.37 -2.86
N ARG A 35 11.78 -0.26 -3.57
CA ARG A 35 11.74 -0.23 -5.05
C ARG A 35 11.48 1.16 -5.64
N LEU A 36 10.90 2.05 -4.87
CA LEU A 36 10.72 3.46 -5.23
C LEU A 36 11.91 4.32 -4.80
N GLY A 37 12.96 3.71 -4.23
CA GLY A 37 14.10 4.41 -3.65
C GLY A 37 13.79 5.13 -2.34
N VAL A 38 12.66 4.80 -1.71
CA VAL A 38 12.24 5.39 -0.43
C VAL A 38 12.52 4.37 0.67
N ASP A 39 13.49 4.67 1.53
CA ASP A 39 13.70 3.88 2.74
C ASP A 39 12.75 4.37 3.83
N VAL A 40 11.70 3.58 4.09
CA VAL A 40 10.71 3.87 5.14
C VAL A 40 11.14 3.39 6.52
N MET A 41 12.16 2.53 6.62
CA MET A 41 12.72 2.05 7.88
C MET A 41 13.74 3.04 8.46
N ASP A 42 14.40 3.82 7.60
CA ASP A 42 15.35 4.87 7.98
C ASP A 42 14.67 6.22 8.32
N ARG A 43 13.34 6.32 8.13
CA ARG A 43 12.57 7.54 8.41
C ARG A 43 12.35 7.74 9.90
N ASP A 44 12.38 9.01 10.31
CA ASP A 44 12.17 9.46 11.69
C ASP A 44 10.80 9.03 12.27
N THR A 45 9.76 8.95 11.42
CA THR A 45 8.42 8.58 11.86
C THR A 45 8.20 7.06 11.73
N PRO A 46 7.90 6.36 12.84
CA PRO A 46 7.71 4.93 12.80
C PRO A 46 6.48 4.53 11.98
N PHE A 47 6.60 3.45 11.22
CA PHE A 47 5.52 2.90 10.41
C PHE A 47 4.24 2.60 11.23
N HIS A 48 4.41 2.10 12.46
CA HIS A 48 3.29 1.78 13.36
C HIS A 48 2.49 3.00 13.86
N GLU A 49 3.00 4.23 13.69
CA GLU A 49 2.22 5.44 13.96
C GLU A 49 1.16 5.71 12.87
N PHE A 50 1.42 5.29 11.64
CA PHE A 50 0.49 5.47 10.51
C PHE A 50 -0.47 4.28 10.36
N VAL A 51 0.00 3.08 10.70
CA VAL A 51 -0.74 1.84 10.45
C VAL A 51 -0.66 0.93 11.68
N ASN A 52 -1.82 0.61 12.25
CA ASN A 52 -1.91 -0.43 13.27
C ASN A 52 -1.88 -1.81 12.62
N VAL A 53 -0.67 -2.38 12.51
CA VAL A 53 -0.41 -3.70 11.90
C VAL A 53 -1.14 -4.82 12.61
N ASP A 54 -1.27 -4.74 13.94
CA ASP A 54 -1.95 -5.76 14.75
C ASP A 54 -3.45 -5.77 14.46
N ALA A 55 -4.05 -4.58 14.33
CA ALA A 55 -5.43 -4.44 13.89
C ALA A 55 -5.64 -4.98 12.47
N LEU A 56 -4.74 -4.67 11.52
CA LEU A 56 -4.80 -5.15 10.15
C LEU A 56 -4.66 -6.68 10.06
N ARG A 57 -3.76 -7.26 10.86
CA ARG A 57 -3.56 -8.70 10.96
C ARG A 57 -4.76 -9.41 11.59
N SER A 58 -5.34 -8.82 12.63
CA SER A 58 -6.55 -9.33 13.28
C SER A 58 -7.73 -9.30 12.32
N LEU A 59 -7.92 -8.17 11.64
CA LEU A 59 -8.93 -7.97 10.61
C LEU A 59 -8.77 -8.98 9.46
N HIS A 60 -7.54 -9.25 9.00
CA HIS A 60 -7.24 -10.29 8.01
C HIS A 60 -7.56 -11.70 8.50
N ARG A 61 -7.19 -12.01 9.74
CA ARG A 61 -7.46 -13.31 10.36
C ARG A 61 -8.95 -13.57 10.52
N GLU A 62 -9.72 -12.55 10.88
CA GLU A 62 -11.17 -12.65 11.05
C GLU A 62 -11.90 -12.72 9.70
N SER A 63 -11.34 -12.11 8.66
CA SER A 63 -11.97 -12.01 7.35
C SER A 63 -11.63 -13.16 6.39
N GLN A 64 -11.59 -14.41 6.91
CA GLN A 64 -11.30 -15.62 6.12
C GLN A 64 -12.24 -15.81 4.91
N ALA A 65 -13.39 -15.13 4.90
CA ALA A 65 -14.40 -15.22 3.85
C ALA A 65 -14.40 -14.03 2.87
N THR A 66 -13.68 -12.94 3.15
CA THR A 66 -13.73 -11.73 2.30
C THR A 66 -12.35 -11.07 2.22
N PRO A 67 -11.80 -10.88 1.01
CA PRO A 67 -10.51 -10.22 0.86
C PRO A 67 -10.63 -8.77 1.34
N ILE A 68 -10.03 -8.47 2.50
CA ILE A 68 -9.99 -7.10 3.01
C ILE A 68 -8.85 -6.36 2.34
N GLN A 69 -9.23 -5.33 1.59
CA GLN A 69 -8.34 -4.33 1.06
C GLN A 69 -8.33 -3.13 1.99
N THR A 70 -7.17 -2.81 2.55
CA THR A 70 -6.95 -1.60 3.35
C THR A 70 -6.12 -0.63 2.54
N ALA A 71 -6.56 0.62 2.41
CA ALA A 71 -5.81 1.67 1.73
C ALA A 71 -5.54 2.83 2.69
N PHE A 72 -4.31 3.31 2.72
CA PHE A 72 -3.87 4.44 3.54
C PHE A 72 -2.82 5.25 2.77
N VAL A 73 -2.50 6.45 3.26
CA VAL A 73 -1.45 7.29 2.68
C VAL A 73 -0.22 7.24 3.58
N LEU A 74 0.92 6.91 3.00
CA LEU A 74 2.21 6.88 3.69
C LEU A 74 3.22 7.68 2.87
N TYR A 75 3.83 8.70 3.48
CA TYR A 75 4.78 9.62 2.82
C TYR A 75 4.24 10.25 1.52
N GLY A 76 2.93 10.52 1.48
CA GLY A 76 2.26 11.04 0.29
C GLY A 76 1.87 9.98 -0.73
N TYR A 77 2.32 8.73 -0.62
CA TYR A 77 1.95 7.66 -1.53
C TYR A 77 0.72 6.90 -1.02
N ARG A 78 -0.16 6.51 -1.94
CA ARG A 78 -1.31 5.68 -1.58
C ARG A 78 -0.88 4.23 -1.52
N VAL A 79 -0.88 3.66 -0.34
CA VAL A 79 -0.54 2.26 -0.09
C VAL A 79 -1.82 1.46 0.08
N THR A 80 -1.97 0.43 -0.73
CA THR A 80 -3.08 -0.52 -0.68
C THR A 80 -2.54 -1.89 -0.27
N VAL A 81 -2.99 -2.39 0.87
CA VAL A 81 -2.63 -3.70 1.42
C VAL A 81 -3.82 -4.65 1.32
N THR A 82 -3.60 -5.81 0.73
CA THR A 82 -4.52 -6.96 0.73
C THR A 82 -3.90 -8.14 1.47
N ALA A 83 -4.54 -9.31 1.45
CA ALA A 83 -4.01 -10.54 2.06
C ALA A 83 -2.72 -10.94 1.38
N ASP A 84 -2.76 -10.90 0.06
CA ASP A 84 -1.75 -11.49 -0.80
C ASP A 84 -0.78 -10.45 -1.37
N ARG A 85 -1.09 -9.15 -1.30
CA ARG A 85 -0.24 -8.12 -1.91
C ARG A 85 -0.20 -6.79 -1.17
N VAL A 86 0.90 -6.08 -1.35
CA VAL A 86 1.04 -4.64 -1.11
C VAL A 86 1.16 -3.96 -2.46
N ARG A 87 0.39 -2.89 -2.68
CA ARG A 87 0.45 -2.03 -3.86
C ARG A 87 0.70 -0.60 -3.40
N ILE A 88 1.60 0.10 -4.08
CA ILE A 88 1.84 1.53 -3.92
C ILE A 88 1.40 2.18 -5.22
N ASP A 89 0.44 3.07 -5.09
CA ASP A 89 -0.09 3.90 -6.15
C ASP A 89 0.51 5.30 -5.99
N ASP A 90 0.68 5.97 -7.13
CA ASP A 90 1.01 7.40 -7.14
C ASP A 90 0.00 8.17 -6.27
N PRO A 91 0.41 9.22 -5.52
CA PRO A 91 -0.55 10.18 -5.01
C PRO A 91 -1.40 10.63 -6.19
N ALA A 92 -2.62 10.12 -6.29
CA ALA A 92 -3.56 10.64 -7.27
C ALA A 92 -3.60 12.14 -7.01
N ASP A 93 -3.12 12.93 -7.97
CA ASP A 93 -3.16 14.38 -7.96
C ASP A 93 -4.60 14.76 -7.60
N THR A 94 -4.81 15.03 -6.32
CA THR A 94 -6.14 15.38 -5.82
C THR A 94 -6.16 16.89 -5.90
N GLU A 95 -6.15 17.39 -7.15
CA GLU A 95 -6.48 18.79 -7.47
C GLU A 95 -7.98 19.04 -7.25
#